data_AF-T0T1T5-F1
#
_entry.id   AF-T0T1T5-F1
#
_cell.length_a   1.000
_cell.length_b   1.000
_cell.length_c   1.000
_cell.angle_alpha   90.00
_cell.angle_beta   90.00
_cell.angle_gamma   90.00
#
_symmetry.space_group_name_H-M   'P 1'
#
loop_
_entity.id
_entity.type
_entity.pdbx_description
1 polymer ?
#
loop_
_entity_poly.entity_id
_entity_poly.type
_entity_poly.pdbx_seq_one_letter_code
_entity_poly.pdbx_strand_id
1 'polypeptide(L)'
;MEEVSDTTYSTSLEDCDILVVGTKLGQTDLEKIRSAMKTKQRELVAFGNCVISGGIFKKSSQLPLLSDEFSIDLYIPGCPPTFTQLKGTLCQYLEIQES
;
A
#
# COMPACT_ATOMS: atom_id res chain seq x y z
N MET A 1 -3.88 -20.21 21.64
CA MET A 1 -4.84 -19.38 20.90
C MET A 1 -4.57 -17.97 21.38
N GLU A 2 -3.54 -17.35 20.84
CA GLU A 2 -3.18 -15.98 21.22
C GLU A 2 -4.20 -15.05 20.60
N GLU A 3 -4.92 -14.33 21.45
CA GLU A 3 -5.82 -13.27 21.04
C GLU A 3 -4.99 -12.12 20.47
N VAL A 4 -5.10 -11.88 19.16
CA VAL A 4 -4.59 -10.66 18.50
C VAL A 4 -5.43 -9.47 18.99
N SER A 5 -5.05 -8.92 20.14
CA SER A 5 -5.88 -8.00 20.93
C SER A 5 -5.66 -6.50 20.63
N ASP A 6 -5.06 -6.12 19.51
CA ASP A 6 -4.86 -4.69 19.19
C ASP A 6 -4.72 -4.46 17.68
N THR A 7 -5.85 -4.49 16.95
CA THR A 7 -5.81 -4.13 15.52
C THR A 7 -5.92 -2.60 15.40
N THR A 8 -4.84 -1.91 15.76
CA THR A 8 -4.78 -0.45 15.73
C THR A 8 -4.53 0.02 14.29
N TYR A 9 -5.59 0.41 13.60
CA TYR A 9 -5.44 1.23 12.39
C TYR A 9 -5.25 2.68 12.84
N SER A 10 -4.17 3.32 12.39
CA SER A 10 -3.97 4.75 12.60
C SER A 10 -4.56 5.53 11.43
N THR A 11 -5.24 6.64 11.73
CA THR A 11 -5.61 7.64 10.72
C THR A 11 -4.46 8.59 10.39
N SER A 12 -3.41 8.56 11.22
CA SER A 12 -2.15 9.28 11.01
C SER A 12 -1.19 8.39 10.23
N LEU A 13 -0.77 8.87 9.06
CA LEU A 13 0.24 8.22 8.23
C LEU A 13 1.59 8.08 8.95
N GLU A 14 1.83 8.92 9.94
CA GLU A 14 3.11 8.99 10.65
C GLU A 14 3.28 7.83 11.64
N ASP A 15 2.19 7.27 12.14
CA ASP A 15 2.22 6.21 13.17
C ASP A 15 2.14 4.80 12.58
N CYS A 16 1.88 4.66 11.27
CA CYS A 16 1.76 3.36 10.64
C CYS A 16 3.12 2.67 10.46
N ASP A 17 3.18 1.34 10.63
CA ASP A 17 4.32 0.51 10.23
C ASP A 17 4.24 0.07 8.76
N ILE A 18 3.02 -0.19 8.29
CA ILE A 18 2.71 -0.63 6.93
C ILE A 18 1.82 0.42 6.27
N LEU A 19 2.23 0.92 5.11
CA LEU A 19 1.49 1.89 4.32
C LEU A 19 0.95 1.22 3.05
N VAL A 20 -0.37 1.04 2.99
CA VAL A 20 -1.06 0.44 1.83
C VAL A 20 -1.65 1.54 0.94
N VAL A 21 -1.21 1.60 -0.31
CA VAL A 21 -1.64 2.63 -1.27
C VAL A 21 -2.47 1.97 -2.38
N GLY A 22 -3.76 2.31 -2.47
CA GLY A 22 -4.73 1.56 -3.29
C GLY A 22 -5.33 2.28 -4.51
N THR A 23 -5.09 3.59 -4.63
CA THR A 23 -5.88 4.47 -5.50
C THR A 23 -5.03 5.06 -6.63
N LYS A 24 -5.66 5.85 -7.51
CA LYS A 24 -4.93 6.75 -8.41
C LYS A 24 -4.15 7.77 -7.57
N LEU A 25 -2.93 8.09 -7.98
CA LEU A 25 -2.10 9.08 -7.28
C LEU A 25 -2.17 10.44 -7.98
N GLY A 26 -2.37 11.49 -7.18
CA GLY A 26 -2.06 12.87 -7.55
C GLY A 26 -0.80 13.38 -6.86
N GLN A 27 -0.34 14.57 -7.25
CA GLN A 27 0.85 15.20 -6.66
C GLN A 27 0.73 15.36 -5.14
N THR A 28 -0.44 15.78 -4.65
CA THR A 28 -0.69 15.94 -3.21
C THR A 28 -0.61 14.60 -2.44
N ASP A 29 -0.96 13.48 -3.07
CA ASP A 29 -0.84 12.16 -2.44
C ASP A 29 0.63 11.76 -2.30
N LEU A 30 1.44 12.01 -3.33
CA LEU A 30 2.89 11.78 -3.27
C LEU A 30 3.56 12.61 -2.18
N GLU A 31 3.16 13.86 -2.01
CA GLU A 31 3.71 14.71 -0.94
C GLU A 31 3.39 14.17 0.45
N LYS A 32 2.16 13.68 0.66
CA LYS A 32 1.75 13.03 1.93
C LYS A 32 2.55 11.76 2.19
N ILE A 33 2.67 10.90 1.18
CA ILE A 33 3.45 9.65 1.28
C ILE A 33 4.92 9.98 1.57
N ARG A 34 5.51 10.95 0.86
CA ARG A 34 6.88 11.40 1.09
C ARG A 34 7.08 11.96 2.50
N SER A 35 6.14 12.75 3.00
CA SER A 35 6.20 13.27 4.37
C SER A 35 6.16 12.13 5.39
N ALA A 36 5.25 11.17 5.20
CA ALA A 36 5.18 9.98 6.03
C ALA A 36 6.52 9.26 6.00
N MET A 37 7.00 8.79 4.83
CA MET A 37 8.24 8.01 4.68
C MET A 37 9.51 8.67 5.26
N LYS A 38 9.53 9.99 5.46
CA LYS A 38 10.66 10.69 6.12
C LYS A 38 10.71 10.49 7.63
N THR A 39 9.59 10.30 8.30
CA THR A 39 9.55 10.28 9.78
C THR A 39 9.96 8.92 10.35
N LYS A 40 9.82 7.84 9.58
CA LYS A 40 10.15 6.46 9.98
C LYS A 40 10.28 5.57 8.74
N GLN A 41 11.11 4.54 8.80
CA GLN A 41 11.13 3.47 7.81
C GLN A 41 9.86 2.61 7.92
N ARG A 42 9.19 2.36 6.81
CA ARG A 42 7.91 1.64 6.74
C ARG A 42 7.86 0.75 5.52
N GLU A 43 7.04 -0.29 5.61
CA GLU A 43 6.74 -1.19 4.50
C GLU A 43 5.71 -0.53 3.57
N LEU A 44 6.09 -0.29 2.32
CA LEU A 44 5.24 0.34 1.32
C LEU A 44 4.60 -0.72 0.41
N VAL A 45 3.28 -0.81 0.48
CA VAL A 45 2.48 -1.80 -0.26
C VAL A 45 1.69 -1.13 -1.37
N ALA A 46 1.98 -1.50 -2.62
CA ALA A 46 1.22 -1.09 -3.79
C ALA A 46 0.01 -2.01 -4.00
N PHE A 47 -1.19 -1.52 -3.74
CA PHE A 47 -2.44 -2.26 -3.83
C PHE A 47 -3.23 -1.90 -5.09
N GLY A 48 -3.26 -2.81 -6.05
CA GLY A 48 -4.08 -2.71 -7.24
C GLY A 48 -3.46 -1.97 -8.43
N ASN A 49 -4.05 -2.18 -9.60
CA ASN A 49 -3.42 -1.83 -10.88
C ASN A 49 -3.30 -0.32 -11.10
N CYS A 50 -4.14 0.48 -10.45
CA CYS A 50 -4.10 1.95 -10.54
C CYS A 50 -2.75 2.50 -10.06
N VAL A 51 -2.26 2.04 -8.93
CA VAL A 51 -1.00 2.51 -8.34
C VAL A 51 0.23 1.84 -8.96
N ILE A 52 0.09 0.58 -9.40
CA ILE A 52 1.18 -0.23 -9.97
C ILE A 52 1.49 0.15 -11.42
N SER A 53 0.46 0.45 -12.22
CA SER A 53 0.61 0.58 -13.68
C SER A 53 -0.18 1.74 -14.30
N GLY A 54 -0.91 2.51 -13.47
CA GLY A 54 -1.87 3.52 -13.91
C GLY A 54 -3.26 2.96 -14.20
N GLY A 55 -3.40 1.62 -14.30
CA GLY A 55 -4.67 0.92 -14.45
C GLY A 55 -5.56 1.51 -15.55
N ILE A 56 -6.85 1.66 -15.25
CA ILE A 56 -7.83 2.26 -16.16
C ILE A 56 -7.53 3.73 -16.50
N PHE A 57 -6.72 4.41 -15.69
CA PHE A 57 -6.41 5.84 -15.83
C PHE A 57 -5.15 6.11 -16.67
N LYS A 58 -4.41 5.06 -17.06
CA LYS A 58 -3.14 5.17 -17.81
C LYS A 58 -3.25 6.00 -19.10
N LYS A 59 -4.42 5.97 -19.76
CA LYS A 59 -4.66 6.69 -21.02
C LYS A 59 -5.29 8.08 -20.83
N SER A 60 -5.89 8.36 -19.68
CA SER A 60 -6.65 9.59 -19.45
C SER A 60 -5.80 10.71 -18.85
N SER A 61 -4.72 10.37 -18.16
CA SER A 61 -3.85 11.35 -17.49
C SER A 61 -2.45 10.77 -17.32
N GLN A 62 -1.41 11.59 -17.45
CA GLN A 62 -0.07 11.22 -17.00
C GLN A 62 -0.07 11.23 -15.46
N LEU A 63 -0.48 10.11 -14.88
CA LEU A 63 -0.45 9.92 -13.44
C LEU A 63 0.91 9.36 -13.05
N PRO A 64 1.52 9.87 -11.96
CA PRO A 64 2.71 9.26 -11.41
C PRO A 64 2.39 7.85 -10.91
N LEU A 65 3.30 6.90 -11.18
CA LEU A 65 3.25 5.60 -10.53
C LEU A 65 3.95 5.70 -9.18
N LEU A 66 3.52 4.89 -8.21
CA LEU A 66 4.18 4.89 -6.90
C LEU A 66 5.64 4.45 -7.00
N SER A 67 5.92 3.50 -7.91
CA SER A 67 7.26 2.99 -8.20
C SER A 67 8.20 4.00 -8.85
N ASP A 68 7.66 5.09 -9.42
CA ASP A 68 8.50 6.14 -10.01
C ASP A 68 9.17 6.99 -8.92
N GLU A 69 8.53 7.09 -7.75
CA GLU A 69 8.90 8.01 -6.68
C GLU A 69 9.41 7.30 -5.41
N PHE A 70 9.06 6.02 -5.22
CA PHE A 70 9.35 5.26 -4.01
C PHE A 70 9.77 3.81 -4.30
N SER A 71 10.61 3.25 -3.44
CA SER A 71 10.87 1.81 -3.40
C SER A 71 9.66 1.11 -2.80
N ILE A 72 9.12 0.12 -3.52
CA ILE A 72 7.93 -0.63 -3.09
C ILE A 72 8.39 -1.98 -2.57
N ASP A 73 7.93 -2.33 -1.38
CA ASP A 73 8.28 -3.59 -0.73
C ASP A 73 7.36 -4.73 -1.19
N LEU A 74 6.07 -4.43 -1.39
CA LEU A 74 5.09 -5.43 -1.80
C LEU A 74 4.12 -4.92 -2.87
N TYR A 75 3.89 -5.75 -3.89
CA TYR A 75 2.90 -5.51 -4.94
C TYR A 75 1.72 -6.49 -4.84
N ILE A 76 0.50 -5.96 -4.77
CA ILE A 76 -0.74 -6.75 -4.73
C ILE A 76 -1.58 -6.38 -5.96
N PRO A 77 -1.44 -7.09 -7.10
CA PRO A 77 -2.16 -6.75 -8.33
C PRO A 77 -3.67 -7.05 -8.25
N GLY A 78 -4.48 -6.32 -9.03
CA GLY A 78 -5.94 -6.45 -9.09
C GLY A 78 -6.67 -5.12 -9.30
N CYS A 79 -7.96 -5.13 -9.66
CA CYS A 79 -8.72 -3.89 -9.91
C CYS A 79 -10.23 -4.00 -9.55
N PRO A 80 -10.60 -3.91 -8.26
CA PRO A 80 -9.71 -3.97 -7.09
C PRO A 80 -9.24 -5.41 -6.82
N PRO A 81 -8.07 -5.62 -6.18
CA PRO A 81 -7.67 -6.94 -5.70
C PRO A 81 -8.69 -7.52 -4.72
N THR A 82 -8.85 -8.84 -4.72
CA THR A 82 -9.78 -9.50 -3.78
C THR A 82 -9.26 -9.44 -2.34
N PHE A 83 -10.17 -9.48 -1.36
CA PHE A 83 -9.78 -9.53 0.04
C PHE A 83 -8.89 -10.74 0.36
N THR A 84 -9.20 -11.90 -0.22
CA THR A 84 -8.39 -13.12 -0.05
C THR A 84 -6.96 -12.93 -0.57
N GLN A 85 -6.78 -12.25 -1.71
CA GLN A 85 -5.46 -11.93 -2.23
C GLN A 85 -4.71 -10.94 -1.32
N LEU A 86 -5.39 -9.88 -0.85
CA LEU A 86 -4.81 -8.93 0.10
C LEU A 86 -4.31 -9.66 1.35
N LYS A 87 -5.19 -10.44 1.99
CA LYS A 87 -4.89 -11.19 3.22
C LYS A 87 -3.74 -12.16 3.01
N GLY A 88 -3.87 -13.06 2.03
CA GLY A 88 -2.87 -14.11 1.80
C GLY A 88 -1.49 -13.54 1.44
N THR A 89 -1.45 -12.49 0.60
CA THR A 89 -0.18 -11.87 0.21
C THR A 89 0.47 -11.14 1.38
N LEU A 90 -0.30 -10.40 2.20
CA LEU A 90 0.22 -9.74 3.40
C LEU A 90 0.71 -10.75 4.44
N CYS A 91 -0.08 -11.80 4.73
CA CYS A 91 0.31 -12.83 5.68
C CYS A 91 1.59 -13.56 5.23
N GLN A 92 1.69 -13.89 3.94
CA GLN A 92 2.90 -14.50 3.38
C GLN A 92 4.11 -13.56 3.46
N TYR A 93 3.93 -12.27 3.14
CA TYR A 93 5.01 -11.28 3.20
C TYR A 93 5.54 -11.07 4.62
N LEU A 94 4.63 -11.03 5.60
CA LEU A 94 4.96 -10.82 7.01
C LEU A 94 5.38 -12.12 7.74
N GLU A 95 5.47 -13.24 7.02
CA GLU A 95 5.77 -14.57 7.57
C GLU A 95 4.81 -15.01 8.70
N ILE A 96 3.58 -14.50 8.68
CA ILE A 96 2.55 -14.80 9.67
C ILE A 96 1.86 -16.11 9.29
N GLN A 97 1.84 -17.08 10.21
CA GLN A 97 1.10 -18.33 10.03
C GLN A 97 -0.41 -18.05 10.09
N GLU A 98 -1.13 -18.33 9.00
CA GLU A 98 -2.59 -18.26 9.01
C GLU A 98 -3.15 -19.35 9.94
N SER A 99 -3.95 -18.95 10.95
CA SER A 99 -4.68 -19.84 11.86
C SER A 99 -6.11 -20.10 11.38
#